data_AF-A0A917Y527-F1
#
_entry.id   AF-A0A917Y527-F1
#
_cell.length_a   1.000
_cell.length_b   1.000
_cell.length_c   1.000
_cell.angle_alpha   90.00
_cell.angle_beta   90.00
_cell.angle_gamma   90.00
#
_symmetry.space_group_name_H-M   'P 1'
#
loop_
_entity.id
_entity.type
_entity.pdbx_description
1 polymer ?
#
loop_
_entity_poly.entity_id
_entity_poly.type
_entity_poly.pdbx_seq_one_letter_code
_entity_poly.pdbx_strand_id
1 'polypeptide(L)'
;MKRDNFECQQCKREGLVTIDSKKEEGKRKEIVLNVHHKKEIETHPELALEIDNLETLCITHHNIIHGKGFKPKKKKWNDEKW
;
A
#
# COMPACT_ATOMS: atom_id res chain seq x y z
N MET A 1 4.32 6.20 -10.56
CA MET A 1 5.60 6.19 -9.81
C MET A 1 6.50 7.39 -10.07
N LYS A 2 7.08 7.62 -11.27
CA LYS A 2 7.91 8.83 -11.51
C LYS A 2 7.16 10.15 -11.25
N ARG A 3 5.92 10.28 -11.74
CA ARG A 3 5.00 11.41 -11.47
C ARG A 3 4.83 11.67 -9.95
N ASP A 4 4.80 10.59 -9.20
CA ASP A 4 4.52 10.57 -7.77
C ASP A 4 5.83 10.60 -6.96
N ASN A 5 6.97 10.97 -7.58
CA ASN A 5 8.30 11.02 -6.96
C ASN A 5 8.73 9.75 -6.22
N PHE A 6 8.20 8.58 -6.61
CA PHE A 6 8.40 7.32 -5.89
C PHE A 6 8.00 7.40 -4.41
N GLU A 7 6.93 8.15 -4.11
CA GLU A 7 6.40 8.34 -2.76
C GLU A 7 4.92 7.92 -2.69
N CYS A 8 4.51 7.38 -1.54
CA CYS A 8 3.11 7.09 -1.26
C CYS A 8 2.30 8.40 -1.19
N GLN A 9 1.30 8.54 -2.05
CA GLN A 9 0.49 9.75 -2.12
C GLN A 9 -0.42 9.92 -0.90
N GLN A 10 -0.87 8.83 -0.29
CA GLN A 10 -1.68 8.89 0.93
C GLN A 10 -0.84 9.30 2.15
N CYS A 11 0.38 8.76 2.32
CA CYS A 11 1.31 9.23 3.35
C CYS A 11 1.54 10.74 3.21
N LYS A 12 1.78 11.22 1.98
CA LYS A 12 2.00 12.64 1.72
C LYS A 12 0.82 13.51 2.16
N ARG A 13 -0.42 13.07 1.90
CA ARG A 13 -1.65 13.75 2.37
C ARG A 13 -1.76 13.79 3.89
N GLU A 14 -1.22 12.78 4.58
CA GLU A 14 -1.15 12.69 6.04
C GLU A 14 0.04 13.45 6.64
N GLY A 15 0.87 14.11 5.82
CA GLY A 15 2.10 14.78 6.28
C GLY A 15 3.27 13.81 6.57
N LEU A 16 3.17 12.57 6.10
CA LEU A 16 4.17 11.51 6.25
C LEU A 16 4.89 11.25 4.92
N VAL A 17 6.07 10.62 5.00
CA VAL A 17 6.85 10.24 3.81
C VAL A 17 7.14 8.74 3.85
N THR A 18 6.70 8.03 2.80
CA THR A 18 7.08 6.64 2.54
C THR A 18 7.57 6.54 1.10
N ILE A 19 8.80 6.09 0.91
CA ILE A 19 9.47 5.95 -0.39
C ILE A 19 9.79 4.49 -0.71
N ASP A 20 10.10 4.22 -1.98
CA ASP A 20 10.49 2.87 -2.43
C ASP A 20 11.81 2.39 -1.81
N SER A 21 11.96 1.08 -1.69
CA SER A 21 13.19 0.47 -1.18
C SER A 21 14.31 0.46 -2.24
N LYS A 22 15.56 0.44 -1.80
CA LYS A 22 16.72 0.18 -2.68
C LYS A 22 16.98 -1.31 -2.71
N LYS A 23 17.29 -1.86 -3.90
CA LYS A 23 17.67 -3.26 -4.04
C LYS A 23 19.09 -3.47 -3.48
N GLU A 24 19.21 -4.28 -2.45
CA GLU A 24 20.50 -4.78 -1.96
C GLU A 24 21.01 -5.95 -2.83
N GLU A 25 22.32 -6.02 -3.07
CA GLU A 25 22.94 -7.12 -3.80
C GLU A 25 22.78 -8.45 -3.04
N GLY A 26 22.46 -9.52 -3.76
CA GLY A 26 22.22 -10.84 -3.16
C GLY A 26 20.87 -11.01 -2.46
N LYS A 27 20.02 -9.97 -2.37
CA LYS A 27 18.67 -10.05 -1.78
C LYS A 27 17.57 -9.72 -2.79
N ARG A 28 16.38 -10.26 -2.54
CA ARG A 28 15.17 -9.83 -3.24
C ARG A 28 14.81 -8.41 -2.80
N LYS A 29 14.46 -7.54 -3.76
CA LYS A 29 13.97 -6.19 -3.46
C LYS A 29 12.69 -6.27 -2.63
N GLU A 30 12.65 -5.54 -1.54
CA GLU A 30 11.43 -5.37 -0.75
C GLU A 30 10.43 -4.51 -1.52
N ILE A 31 9.21 -4.99 -1.68
CA ILE A 31 8.15 -4.20 -2.32
C ILE A 31 7.57 -3.30 -1.23
N VAL A 32 7.72 -1.98 -1.36
CA VAL A 32 7.17 -1.01 -0.41
C VAL A 32 5.98 -0.28 -1.01
N LEU A 33 6.05 0.03 -2.30
CA LEU A 33 5.03 0.78 -3.05
C LEU A 33 4.37 -0.09 -4.12
N ASN A 34 3.09 0.17 -4.36
CA ASN A 34 2.30 -0.39 -5.44
C ASN A 34 1.56 0.71 -6.21
N VAL A 35 1.19 0.41 -7.46
CA VAL A 35 0.22 1.22 -8.20
C VAL A 35 -1.17 0.68 -7.89
N HIS A 36 -2.06 1.56 -7.45
CA HIS A 36 -3.43 1.26 -7.06
C HIS A 36 -4.42 1.93 -8.01
N HIS A 37 -5.48 1.22 -8.39
CA HIS A 37 -6.61 1.77 -9.13
C HIS A 37 -7.63 2.40 -8.17
N LYS A 38 -7.88 3.70 -8.29
CA LYS A 38 -8.91 4.42 -7.49
C LYS A 38 -10.31 3.84 -7.73
N LYS A 39 -10.60 3.45 -8.97
CA LYS A 39 -11.77 2.66 -9.37
C LYS A 39 -11.28 1.28 -9.80
N GLU A 40 -11.78 0.25 -9.12
CA GLU A 40 -11.38 -1.15 -9.30
C GLU A 40 -11.57 -1.63 -10.74
N ILE A 41 -10.56 -2.34 -11.25
CA ILE A 41 -10.53 -2.89 -12.62
C ILE A 41 -11.67 -3.87 -12.90
N GLU A 42 -12.17 -4.58 -11.88
CA GLU A 42 -13.29 -5.52 -11.99
C GLU A 42 -14.60 -4.82 -12.40
N THR A 43 -14.75 -3.55 -12.02
CA THR A 43 -15.98 -2.77 -12.26
C THR A 43 -15.82 -1.71 -13.33
N HIS A 44 -14.60 -1.20 -13.52
CA HIS A 44 -14.27 -0.15 -14.49
C HIS A 44 -13.02 -0.54 -15.30
N PRO A 45 -13.08 -1.64 -16.09
CA PRO A 45 -11.94 -2.10 -16.87
C PRO A 45 -11.48 -1.08 -17.92
N GLU A 46 -12.37 -0.21 -18.39
CA GLU A 46 -12.07 0.89 -19.31
C GLU A 46 -11.11 1.92 -18.70
N LEU A 47 -11.01 2.00 -17.37
CA LEU A 47 -10.13 2.92 -16.64
C LEU A 47 -8.83 2.26 -16.19
N ALA A 48 -8.53 1.05 -16.63
CA ALA A 48 -7.39 0.27 -16.15
C ALA A 48 -6.03 0.94 -16.40
N LEU A 49 -5.91 1.70 -17.49
CA LEU A 49 -4.68 2.36 -17.94
C LEU A 49 -4.75 3.89 -17.81
N GLU A 50 -5.88 4.43 -17.34
CA GLU A 50 -6.06 5.86 -17.17
C GLU A 50 -5.20 6.37 -16.01
N ILE A 51 -4.23 7.23 -16.33
CA ILE A 51 -3.22 7.72 -15.37
C ILE A 51 -3.86 8.41 -14.15
N ASP A 52 -5.01 9.05 -14.35
CA ASP A 52 -5.74 9.72 -13.27
C ASP A 52 -6.49 8.75 -12.36
N ASN A 53 -6.77 7.53 -12.85
CA ASN A 53 -7.30 6.43 -12.06
C ASN A 53 -6.20 5.67 -11.29
N LEU A 54 -4.92 5.92 -11.59
CA LEU A 54 -3.80 5.24 -10.94
C LEU A 54 -3.12 6.14 -9.90
N GLU A 55 -2.78 5.57 -8.75
CA GLU A 55 -2.06 6.24 -7.68
C GLU A 55 -0.98 5.36 -7.05
N THR A 56 0.18 5.93 -6.71
CA THR A 56 1.23 5.22 -5.97
C THR A 56 0.91 5.20 -4.47
N LEU A 57 0.75 4.01 -3.89
CA LEU A 57 0.47 3.81 -2.47
C LEU A 57 1.46 2.82 -1.83
N CYS A 58 1.73 2.96 -0.54
CA CYS A 58 2.45 1.93 0.19
C CYS A 58 1.56 0.71 0.45
N ILE A 59 2.17 -0.45 0.73
CA ILE A 59 1.44 -1.69 1.02
C ILE A 59 0.40 -1.49 2.14
N THR A 60 0.74 -0.72 3.17
CA THR A 60 -0.16 -0.45 4.29
C THR A 60 -1.44 0.26 3.83
N HIS A 61 -1.31 1.39 3.13
CA HIS A 61 -2.46 2.14 2.63
C HIS A 61 -3.24 1.37 1.57
N HIS A 62 -2.55 0.64 0.69
CA HIS A 62 -3.19 -0.26 -0.27
C HIS A 62 -4.09 -1.29 0.44
N ASN A 63 -3.56 -1.95 1.47
CA ASN A 63 -4.32 -2.94 2.25
C ASN A 63 -5.49 -2.31 3.00
N ILE A 64 -5.33 -1.10 3.54
CA ILE A 64 -6.40 -0.36 4.22
C ILE A 64 -7.56 -0.08 3.25
N ILE A 65 -7.28 0.39 2.03
CA ILE A 65 -8.32 0.69 1.03
C ILE A 65 -9.12 -0.57 0.67
N HIS A 66 -8.46 -1.72 0.51
CA HIS A 66 -9.15 -2.99 0.25
C HIS A 66 -9.75 -3.65 1.51
N GLY A 67 -9.83 -2.94 2.66
CA GLY A 67 -10.39 -3.48 3.91
C GLY A 67 -9.55 -4.59 4.58
N LYS A 68 -8.32 -4.79 4.11
CA LYS A 68 -7.32 -5.76 4.58
C LYS A 68 -6.27 -5.11 5.50
N GLY A 69 -6.58 -3.97 6.10
CA GLY A 69 -5.74 -3.36 7.12
C GLY A 69 -5.43 -4.33 8.27
N PHE A 70 -4.34 -4.08 9.00
CA PHE A 70 -3.94 -4.92 10.13
C PHE A 70 -5.08 -5.01 11.16
N LYS A 71 -5.55 -6.23 11.44
CA LYS A 71 -6.55 -6.51 12.48
C LYS A 71 -5.83 -7.22 13.62
N PRO A 72 -5.75 -6.65 14.83
CA PRO A 72 -5.14 -7.34 15.96
C PRO A 72 -5.90 -8.65 16.21
N LYS A 73 -5.17 -9.75 16.36
CA LYS A 73 -5.77 -11.01 16.78
C LYS A 73 -6.34 -10.82 18.18
N LYS A 74 -7.60 -11.21 18.38
CA LYS A 74 -8.18 -11.30 19.73
C LYS A 74 -7.29 -12.23 20.55
N LYS A 75 -6.82 -11.77 21.71
CA LYS A 75 -6.09 -12.63 22.65
C LYS A 75 -6.99 -13.82 23.00
N LYS A 76 -6.47 -15.03 22.83
CA LYS A 76 -7.20 -16.28 23.17
C LYS A 76 -7.33 -16.46 24.68
N TRP A 77 -6.40 -15.89 25.43
CA TRP A 77 -6.26 -16.03 26.87
C TRP A 77 -6.09 -14.64 27.49
N ASN A 78 -6.83 -14.38 28.57
CA ASN A 78 -6.76 -13.15 29.36
C ASN A 78 -6.24 -13.43 30.78
N ASP A 79 -5.95 -14.68 31.11
CA ASP A 79 -5.31 -15.08 32.35
C ASP A 79 -3.79 -14.96 32.19
N GLU A 80 -3.17 -14.18 33.07
CA GLU A 80 -1.71 -14.00 33.17
C GLU A 80 -1.02 -15.25 33.77
N LYS A 81 -1.54 -16.45 33.49
CA LYS A 81 -0.96 -17.72 33.94
C LYS A 81 -0.11 -18.31 32.82
N TRP A 82 1.19 -18.41 33.14
CA TRP A 82 2.22 -19.03 32.31
C TRP A 82 2.14 -20.56 32.36
#